data_AF-A0A349CRZ7-F1
#
_entry.id   AF-A0A349CRZ7-F1
#
_cell.length_a   1.000
_cell.length_b   1.000
_cell.length_c   1.000
_cell.angle_alpha   90.00
_cell.angle_beta   90.00
_cell.angle_gamma   90.00
#
_symmetry.space_group_name_H-M   'P 1'
#
loop_
_entity.id
_entity.type
_entity.pdbx_description
1 polymer ?
#
loop_
_entity_poly.entity_id
_entity_poly.type
_entity_poly.pdbx_seq_one_letter_code
_entity_poly.pdbx_strand_id
1 'polypeptide(L)' 'DDETMLLSATSAGKHPREGFDFFPLTVDVEERSYAAGKIPGSFFRREGRPSTEAILVCRLIDRPLRPSFV' A
#
# COMPACT_ATOMS: atom_id res chain seq x y z
N ASP A 1 -20.31 -12.46 4.17
CA ASP A 1 -19.25 -11.46 4.41
C ASP A 1 -17.94 -11.78 3.69
N ASP A 2 -17.97 -12.48 2.55
CA ASP A 2 -16.78 -12.88 1.76
C ASP A 2 -16.70 -12.16 0.40
N GLU A 3 -17.46 -11.07 0.20
CA GLU A 3 -17.51 -10.38 -1.10
C GLU A 3 -16.31 -9.45 -1.34
N THR A 4 -15.67 -8.96 -0.28
CA THR A 4 -14.52 -8.05 -0.37
C THR A 4 -13.23 -8.81 -0.06
N MET A 5 -12.26 -8.73 -0.97
CA MET A 5 -10.96 -9.39 -0.84
C MET A 5 -9.82 -8.38 -0.85
N LEU A 6 -8.82 -8.64 0.01
CA LEU A 6 -7.55 -7.91 0.03
C LEU A 6 -6.38 -8.90 -0.05
N LEU A 7 -5.35 -8.55 -0.81
CA LEU A 7 -4.07 -9.25 -0.81
C LEU A 7 -3.03 -8.37 -0.11
N SER A 8 -2.35 -8.93 0.89
CA SER A 8 -1.21 -8.29 1.54
C SER A 8 0.04 -9.14 1.32
N ALA A 9 1.11 -8.52 0.83
CA ALA A 9 2.41 -9.16 0.64
C ALA A 9 3.48 -8.32 1.34
N THR A 10 4.31 -8.98 2.14
CA THR A 10 5.40 -8.34 2.88
C THR A 10 6.74 -8.87 2.37
N SER A 11 7.68 -7.96 2.12
CA SER A 11 9.06 -8.31 1.75
C SER A 11 10.04 -7.54 2.62
N ALA A 12 11.21 -8.12 2.85
CA ALA A 12 12.30 -7.50 3.60
C ALA A 12 13.60 -7.62 2.80
N GLY A 13 14.43 -6.58 2.85
CA GLY A 13 15.78 -6.63 2.30
C GLY A 13 16.62 -7.68 3.03
N LYS A 14 17.46 -8.41 2.29
CA LYS A 14 18.37 -9.43 2.88
C LYS A 14 19.45 -8.83 3.77
N HIS A 15 19.81 -7.58 3.50
CA HIS A 15 20.83 -6.84 4.23
C HIS A 15 20.23 -5.54 4.75
N PRO A 16 20.61 -5.11 5.96
CA PRO A 16 20.17 -3.83 6.49
C PRO A 16 20.67 -2.70 5.58
N ARG A 17 19.85 -1.66 5.42
CA ARG A 17 20.29 -0.44 4.76
C ARG A 17 20.97 0.45 5.79
N GLU A 18 22.25 0.70 5.59
CA GLU A 18 23.05 1.58 6.44
C GLU A 18 22.76 3.06 6.14
N GLY A 19 23.07 3.94 7.09
CA GLY A 19 22.94 5.40 6.92
C GLY A 19 21.55 5.97 7.25
N PHE A 20 20.64 5.18 7.81
CA PHE A 20 19.35 5.65 8.31
C PHE A 20 19.35 5.74 9.84
N ASP A 21 18.79 6.81 10.40
CA ASP A 21 18.53 7.03 11.83
C ASP A 21 17.09 6.61 12.24
N PHE A 22 16.37 5.93 11.34
CA PHE A 22 15.01 5.44 11.55
C PHE A 22 14.80 4.06 10.88
N PHE A 23 13.75 3.34 11.30
CA PHE A 23 13.35 2.08 10.65
C PHE A 23 12.67 2.34 9.29
N PRO A 24 13.26 1.91 8.15
CA PRO A 24 12.76 2.23 6.81
C PRO A 24 11.58 1.34 6.39
N LEU A 25 10.42 1.57 7.00
CA LEU A 25 9.15 0.94 6.62
C LEU A 25 8.44 1.72 5.51
N THR A 26 8.00 1.00 4.48
CA THR A 26 7.11 1.48 3.42
C THR A 26 5.81 0.68 3.44
N VAL A 27 4.68 1.36 3.26
CA VAL A 27 3.36 0.76 3.11
C VAL A 27 2.70 1.36 1.88
N ASP A 28 2.30 0.52 0.94
CA ASP A 28 1.62 0.89 -0.30
C ASP A 28 0.26 0.19 -0.38
N VAL A 29 -0.75 0.93 -0.83
CA VAL A 29 -2.12 0.43 -1.07
C VAL A 29 -2.43 0.69 -2.53
N GLU A 30 -2.70 -0.38 -3.27
CA GLU A 30 -3.06 -0.32 -4.67
C GLU A 30 -4.54 -0.66 -4.86
N GLU A 31 -5.34 0.36 -5.17
CA GLU A 31 -6.74 0.16 -5.55
C GLU A 31 -6.81 -0.33 -7.00
N ARG A 32 -7.60 -1.37 -7.23
CA ARG A 32 -7.76 -1.97 -8.55
C ARG A 32 -9.18 -1.76 -9.05
N SER A 33 -9.34 -1.08 -10.19
CA SER A 33 -10.66 -0.74 -10.72
C SER A 33 -11.49 -1.99 -11.03
N TYR A 34 -10.82 -3.09 -11.38
CA TYR A 34 -11.46 -4.38 -11.62
C TYR A 34 -12.14 -4.95 -10.37
N ALA A 35 -11.74 -4.56 -9.15
CA ALA A 35 -12.39 -5.01 -7.92
C ALA A 35 -13.84 -4.52 -7.82
N ALA A 36 -14.17 -3.41 -8.50
CA ALA A 36 -15.53 -2.90 -8.66
C ALA A 36 -16.14 -3.22 -10.04
N GLY A 37 -15.53 -4.12 -10.82
CA GLY A 37 -15.97 -4.46 -12.18
C GLY A 37 -15.84 -3.32 -13.20
N LYS A 38 -14.93 -2.36 -12.96
CA LYS A 38 -14.78 -1.16 -13.80
C LYS A 38 -13.44 -1.13 -14.54
N ILE A 39 -13.47 -0.59 -15.76
CA ILE A 39 -12.27 -0.20 -16.49
C ILE A 39 -11.83 1.19 -16.00
N PRO A 40 -10.52 1.43 -15.77
CA PRO A 40 -10.04 2.74 -15.34
C PRO A 40 -10.49 3.88 -16.28
N GLY A 41 -10.98 4.97 -15.69
CA GLY A 41 -11.46 6.15 -16.42
C GLY A 41 -10.35 7.05 -16.98
N SER A 42 -9.08 6.76 -16.68
CA SER A 42 -7.93 7.51 -17.18
C SER A 42 -7.76 7.36 -18.70
N PHE A 43 -7.09 8.33 -19.35
CA PHE A 43 -6.81 8.28 -20.80
C PHE A 43 -6.13 6.97 -21.23
N PHE A 44 -5.16 6.50 -20.43
CA PHE A 44 -4.43 5.27 -20.68
C PHE A 44 -5.16 3.98 -20.22
N ARG A 45 -6.39 4.09 -19.69
CA ARG A 45 -7.19 2.96 -19.20
C ARG A 45 -6.46 2.08 -18.16
N ARG A 46 -5.61 2.71 -17.35
CA ARG A 46 -4.81 2.06 -16.30
C ARG A 46 -4.84 2.85 -15.00
N GLU A 47 -4.73 2.17 -13.87
CA GLU A 47 -4.48 2.81 -12.57
C GLU A 47 -3.20 3.66 -12.63
N GLY A 48 -3.28 4.85 -12.02
CA GLY A 48 -2.20 5.83 -12.03
C GLY A 48 -1.66 6.09 -10.64
N ARG A 49 -1.55 7.37 -10.28
CA ARG A 49 -1.15 7.78 -8.94
C ARG A 49 -2.17 7.28 -7.89
N PRO A 50 -1.73 6.93 -6.68
CA PRO A 50 -2.63 6.57 -5.59
C PRO A 50 -3.68 7.64 -5.33
N SER A 51 -4.91 7.20 -5.03
CA SER A 51 -5.99 8.08 -4.58
C SER A 51 -5.68 8.62 -3.17
N THR A 52 -6.40 9.67 -2.77
CA THR A 52 -6.34 10.16 -1.37
C THR A 52 -6.72 9.05 -0.38
N GLU A 53 -7.71 8.23 -0.73
CA GLU A 53 -8.16 7.10 0.11
C GLU A 53 -7.05 6.07 0.28
N ALA A 54 -6.40 5.64 -0.81
CA ALA A 54 -5.25 4.75 -0.75
C ALA A 54 -4.14 5.30 0.15
N ILE A 55 -3.82 6.60 0.05
CA ILE A 55 -2.80 7.24 0.90
C ILE A 55 -3.23 7.25 2.38
N LEU A 56 -4.50 7.52 2.67
CA LEU A 56 -5.02 7.49 4.04
C LEU A 56 -5.00 6.06 4.61
N VAL A 57 -5.34 5.05 3.81
CA VAL A 57 -5.24 3.65 4.22
C VAL A 57 -3.78 3.25 4.47
N CYS A 58 -2.82 3.68 3.65
CA CYS A 58 -1.40 3.51 3.93
C CYS A 58 -1.03 4.07 5.32
N ARG A 59 -1.50 5.28 5.64
CA ARG A 59 -1.24 5.92 6.94
C ARG A 59 -1.92 5.18 8.09
N LEU A 60 -3.14 4.67 7.89
CA LEU A 60 -3.84 3.87 8.90
C LEU A 60 -3.11 2.58 9.23
N ILE A 61 -2.48 1.93 8.24
CA ILE A 61 -1.67 0.72 8.43
C ILE A 61 -0.31 1.07 9.04
N ASP A 62 0.38 2.09 8.51
CA ASP A 62 1.74 2.44 8.90
C ASP A 62 1.84 2.94 10.36
N ARG A 63 0.88 3.76 10.80
CA ARG A 63 0.88 4.35 12.16
C ARG A 63 0.96 3.33 13.30
N PRO A 64 0.14 2.27 13.35
CA PRO A 64 0.26 1.23 14.37
C PRO A 64 1.39 0.24 14.08
N LEU A 65 1.70 -0.01 12.81
CA LEU A 65 2.70 -1.01 12.43
C LEU A 65 4.14 -0.53 12.72
N ARG A 66 4.45 0.73 12.44
CA ARG A 66 5.78 1.32 12.62
C ARG A 66 6.34 1.17 14.05
N PRO A 67 5.64 1.58 15.13
CA PRO A 67 6.13 1.41 16.50
C PRO A 67 6.24 -0.05 16.94
N SER A 68 5.70 -1.02 16.18
CA SER A 68 5.83 -2.45 16.51
C SER A 68 7.21 -3.03 16.19
N PHE A 69 8.09 -2.26 15.52
CA PHE A 69 9.45 -2.66 15.16
C PHE A 69 10.55 -1.84 15.84
N VAL A 70 10.15 -0.85 16.67
CA VAL A 70 11.06 0.08 17.35
C VAL A 70 11.05 -0.17 18.85
#